data_AF-A0A970VNN5-F1
#
_entry.id   AF-A0A970VNN5-F1
#
_cell.length_a   1.000
_cell.length_b   1.000
_cell.length_c   1.000
_cell.angle_alpha   90.00
_cell.angle_beta   90.00
_cell.angle_gamma   90.00
#
_symmetry.space_group_name_H-M   'P 1'
#
loop_
_entity.id
_entity.type
_entity.pdbx_description
1 polymer ?
#
loop_
_entity_poly.entity_id
_entity_poly.type
_entity_poly.pdbx_seq_one_letter_code
_entity_poly.pdbx_strand_id
1 'polypeptide(L)'
;MAVQGWHLLNAGKSFALFVQGPSKKVRYRCDIFAPRHSQYQERLELYQASGWEYIGRRGKLHIFRAPDDSSIPELHTDPVEQSYIIAGLVRRLATNCFLAIAGLAIPAVILLLFYERLLLDILVDGNTPFLMALPLYLFVMFLNFRGLILNGRLYSRLRRGRFPVRNKPYQKSVRLTKVVAVLALIVFALLFSERAITAINLFTTEPYPPVPPGPLPVVRLADIESGAELVPAILPGFDPNIVNHYKTGRSILVPRQWHLKEDVSVPGREWPSGLEYSPSLEVHGYQARSEWVARQLSQALVKIDWSKSHPERSQLNPEYSSYFDALWVKRDNHYTSFVARKGVYVFQLSYRGLEPSEELLALTEIKVQELARK
;
A
#
# COMPACT_ATOMS: atom_id res chain seq x y z
N MET A 1 -11.70 -20.48 34.74
CA MET A 1 -13.08 -20.04 34.44
C MET A 1 -14.08 -20.81 35.29
N ALA A 2 -14.32 -22.11 35.10
CA ALA A 2 -15.30 -22.85 35.93
C ALA A 2 -14.95 -22.91 37.43
N VAL A 3 -13.66 -23.04 37.78
CA VAL A 3 -13.17 -22.95 39.17
C VAL A 3 -13.32 -21.53 39.75
N GLN A 4 -13.51 -20.52 38.90
CA GLN A 4 -13.77 -19.13 39.29
C GLN A 4 -15.28 -18.81 39.23
N GLY A 5 -16.14 -19.82 39.08
CA GLY A 5 -17.60 -19.67 39.02
C GLY A 5 -18.18 -19.32 37.64
N TRP A 6 -17.37 -19.26 36.59
CA TRP A 6 -17.84 -18.96 35.22
C TRP A 6 -17.90 -20.23 34.36
N HIS A 7 -19.11 -20.66 34.03
CA HIS A 7 -19.37 -21.89 33.27
C HIS A 7 -19.75 -21.57 31.83
N LEU A 8 -19.03 -22.14 30.86
CA LEU A 8 -19.37 -21.98 29.45
C LEU A 8 -20.71 -22.66 29.17
N LEU A 9 -21.70 -21.87 28.74
CA LEU A 9 -23.05 -22.34 28.38
C LEU A 9 -23.16 -22.61 26.89
N ASN A 10 -22.61 -21.71 26.06
CA ASN A 10 -22.65 -21.84 24.62
C ASN A 10 -21.45 -21.14 23.98
N ALA A 11 -20.91 -21.73 22.92
CA ALA A 11 -19.96 -21.07 22.03
C ALA A 11 -20.69 -20.71 20.73
N GLY A 12 -21.14 -19.45 20.62
CA GLY A 12 -21.69 -18.92 19.37
C GLY A 12 -20.61 -18.66 18.31
N LYS A 13 -21.01 -18.15 17.15
CA LYS A 13 -20.08 -17.85 16.04
C LYS A 13 -19.02 -16.80 16.42
N SER A 14 -19.44 -15.75 17.14
CA SER A 14 -18.61 -14.59 17.49
C SER A 14 -18.33 -14.47 18.98
N PHE A 15 -19.26 -14.91 19.83
CA PHE A 15 -19.18 -14.75 21.29
C PHE A 15 -19.41 -16.08 22.00
N ALA A 16 -18.80 -16.22 23.18
CA ALA A 16 -19.04 -17.32 24.10
C ALA A 16 -19.89 -16.80 25.26
N LEU A 17 -20.98 -17.49 25.56
CA LEU A 17 -21.87 -17.17 26.67
C LEU A 17 -21.44 -17.97 27.90
N PHE A 18 -21.29 -17.26 29.02
CA PHE A 18 -20.94 -17.84 30.30
C PHE A 18 -22.04 -17.54 31.31
N VAL A 19 -22.31 -18.49 32.18
CA VAL A 19 -23.24 -18.34 33.31
C VAL A 19 -22.44 -18.41 34.60
N GLN A 20 -22.78 -17.54 35.54
CA GLN A 20 -22.22 -17.55 36.87
C GLN A 20 -22.85 -18.67 37.70
N GLY A 21 -22.02 -19.42 38.41
CA GLY A 21 -22.45 -20.52 39.27
C GLY A 21 -21.38 -20.87 40.30
N PRO A 22 -21.58 -21.93 41.09
CA PRO A 22 -20.60 -22.34 42.09
C PRO A 22 -19.27 -22.74 41.45
N SER A 23 -18.18 -22.61 42.19
CA SER A 23 -16.87 -23.10 41.75
C SER A 23 -16.95 -24.61 41.50
N LYS A 24 -16.67 -25.05 40.26
CA LYS A 24 -16.59 -26.47 39.90
C LYS A 24 -15.32 -26.75 39.11
N LYS A 25 -14.65 -27.86 39.44
CA LYS A 25 -13.62 -28.45 38.59
C LYS A 25 -14.30 -29.26 37.49
N VAL A 26 -14.08 -28.85 36.23
CA VAL A 26 -14.62 -29.51 35.05
C VAL A 26 -13.56 -29.60 33.97
N ARG A 27 -13.63 -30.64 33.15
CA ARG A 27 -12.79 -30.87 31.98
C ARG A 27 -13.53 -30.38 30.75
N TYR A 28 -12.92 -29.42 30.05
CA TYR A 28 -13.35 -29.04 28.70
C TYR A 28 -12.48 -29.73 27.67
N ARG A 29 -13.10 -30.31 26.65
CA ARG A 29 -12.43 -30.92 25.49
C ARG A 29 -13.06 -30.45 24.20
N CYS A 30 -12.26 -30.49 23.14
CA CYS A 30 -12.71 -30.12 21.81
C CYS A 30 -12.48 -31.27 20.85
N ASP A 31 -13.35 -31.37 19.85
CA ASP A 31 -13.14 -32.20 18.67
C ASP A 31 -13.44 -31.39 17.40
N ILE A 32 -12.90 -31.80 16.25
CA ILE A 32 -13.05 -31.08 14.98
C ILE A 32 -13.68 -32.01 13.95
N PHE A 33 -14.93 -31.74 13.59
CA PHE A 33 -15.65 -32.44 12.54
C PHE A 33 -16.71 -31.53 11.91
N ALA A 34 -17.16 -31.88 10.70
CA ALA A 34 -18.06 -31.03 9.93
C ALA A 34 -19.53 -31.32 10.29
N PRO A 35 -20.37 -30.29 10.53
CA PRO A 35 -21.81 -30.47 10.76
C PRO A 35 -22.60 -31.18 9.67
N ARG A 36 -22.08 -31.16 8.44
CA ARG A 36 -22.72 -31.78 7.26
C ARG A 36 -22.21 -33.21 7.02
N HIS A 37 -21.37 -33.74 7.90
CA HIS A 37 -20.86 -35.10 7.77
C HIS A 37 -21.96 -36.09 8.15
N SER A 38 -22.06 -37.23 7.45
CA SER A 38 -23.10 -38.24 7.69
C SER A 38 -23.10 -38.76 9.13
N GLN A 39 -21.91 -38.95 9.70
CA GLN A 39 -21.70 -39.44 11.07
C GLN A 39 -21.78 -38.33 12.15
N TYR A 40 -22.22 -37.12 11.80
CA TYR A 40 -22.23 -35.99 12.73
C TYR A 40 -23.05 -36.28 14.00
N GLN A 41 -24.27 -36.79 13.80
CA GLN A 41 -25.21 -37.06 14.89
C GLN A 41 -24.76 -38.25 15.73
N GLU A 42 -24.35 -39.34 15.07
CA GLU A 42 -23.80 -40.54 15.70
C GLU A 42 -22.58 -40.23 16.58
N ARG A 43 -21.67 -39.37 16.12
CA ARG A 43 -20.50 -38.96 16.91
C ARG A 43 -20.88 -38.13 18.14
N LEU A 44 -21.90 -37.27 18.05
CA LEU A 44 -22.40 -36.51 19.20
C LEU A 44 -23.04 -37.44 20.23
N GLU A 45 -23.88 -38.36 19.78
CA GLU A 45 -24.56 -39.35 20.62
C GLU A 45 -23.55 -40.27 21.31
N LEU A 46 -22.50 -40.71 20.61
CA LEU A 46 -21.41 -41.51 21.18
C LEU A 46 -20.72 -40.77 22.36
N TYR A 47 -20.42 -39.49 22.19
CA TYR A 47 -19.79 -38.69 23.24
C TYR A 47 -20.74 -38.45 24.42
N GLN A 48 -22.02 -38.18 24.15
CA GLN A 48 -23.04 -38.04 25.18
C GLN A 48 -23.26 -39.34 25.96
N ALA A 49 -23.32 -40.48 25.28
CA ALA A 49 -23.41 -41.81 25.88
C ALA A 49 -22.19 -42.13 26.76
N SER A 50 -21.02 -41.60 26.39
CA SER A 50 -19.80 -41.69 27.19
C SER A 50 -19.77 -40.73 28.40
N GLY A 51 -20.83 -39.93 28.61
CA GLY A 51 -20.98 -38.99 29.72
C GLY A 51 -20.50 -37.56 29.43
N TRP A 52 -20.10 -37.24 28.20
CA TRP A 52 -19.71 -35.88 27.82
C TRP A 52 -20.91 -35.01 27.48
N GLU A 53 -21.03 -33.87 28.14
CA GLU A 53 -22.05 -32.87 27.83
C GLU A 53 -21.61 -32.02 26.65
N TYR A 54 -22.48 -31.88 25.64
CA TYR A 54 -22.23 -31.01 24.50
C TYR A 54 -22.61 -29.56 24.81
N ILE A 55 -21.68 -28.63 24.61
CA ILE A 55 -21.86 -27.21 24.96
C ILE A 55 -22.15 -26.35 23.73
N GLY A 56 -21.55 -26.68 22.58
CA GLY A 56 -21.73 -25.90 21.36
C GLY A 56 -20.57 -26.03 20.39
N ARG A 57 -20.57 -25.18 19.37
CA ARG A 57 -19.56 -25.23 18.30
C ARG A 57 -19.15 -23.86 17.76
N ARG A 58 -17.90 -23.77 17.32
CA ARG A 58 -17.39 -22.66 16.51
C ARG A 58 -16.89 -23.18 15.17
N GLY A 59 -17.74 -23.06 14.14
CA GLY A 59 -17.46 -23.64 12.83
C GLY A 59 -17.45 -25.17 12.91
N LYS A 60 -16.29 -25.78 12.67
CA LYS A 60 -16.07 -27.24 12.79
C LYS A 60 -15.56 -27.67 14.17
N LEU A 61 -15.25 -26.72 15.07
CA LEU A 61 -14.76 -27.01 16.41
C LEU A 61 -15.95 -27.23 17.35
N HIS A 62 -16.09 -28.43 17.88
CA HIS A 62 -17.12 -28.80 18.86
C HIS A 62 -16.52 -28.81 20.27
N ILE A 63 -17.27 -28.32 21.26
CA ILE A 63 -16.83 -28.18 22.64
C ILE A 63 -17.70 -29.06 23.55
N PHE A 64 -17.03 -29.86 24.37
CA PHE A 64 -17.63 -30.79 25.31
C PHE A 64 -17.14 -30.53 26.73
N ARG A 65 -17.98 -30.86 27.71
CA ARG A 65 -17.72 -30.70 29.15
C ARG A 65 -17.99 -32.01 29.89
N ALA A 66 -17.12 -32.33 30.84
CA ALA A 66 -17.36 -33.39 31.83
C ALA A 66 -16.88 -32.93 33.22
N PRO A 67 -17.44 -33.45 34.32
CA PRO A 67 -16.87 -33.25 35.65
C PRO A 67 -15.43 -33.75 35.72
N ASP A 68 -14.58 -33.09 36.53
CA ASP A 68 -13.16 -33.48 36.65
C ASP A 68 -12.98 -34.81 37.40
N ASP A 69 -13.82 -35.06 38.40
CA ASP A 69 -13.80 -36.24 39.28
C ASP A 69 -14.70 -37.38 38.78
N SER A 70 -14.84 -37.51 37.47
CA SER A 70 -15.69 -38.53 36.86
C SER A 70 -14.86 -39.69 36.33
N SER A 71 -15.35 -40.93 36.50
CA SER A 71 -14.86 -42.12 35.80
C SER A 71 -15.10 -42.08 34.28
N ILE A 72 -15.61 -40.94 33.76
CA ILE A 72 -15.84 -40.70 32.35
C ILE A 72 -14.50 -40.78 31.59
N PRO A 73 -14.40 -41.66 30.57
CA PRO A 73 -13.20 -41.81 29.78
C PRO A 73 -12.84 -40.51 29.07
N GLU A 74 -11.56 -40.37 28.74
CA GLU A 74 -11.11 -39.22 27.97
C GLU A 74 -11.80 -39.16 26.61
N LEU A 75 -12.23 -37.96 26.17
CA LEU A 75 -12.90 -37.77 24.87
C LEU A 75 -12.10 -38.36 23.70
N HIS A 76 -10.78 -38.36 23.82
CA HIS A 76 -9.86 -38.89 22.82
C HIS A 76 -8.93 -39.92 23.46
N THR A 77 -9.09 -41.17 23.04
CA THR A 77 -8.34 -42.32 23.55
C THR A 77 -7.18 -42.70 22.64
N ASP A 78 -7.30 -42.48 21.33
CA ASP A 78 -6.25 -42.75 20.34
C ASP A 78 -5.66 -41.44 19.76
N PRO A 79 -4.36 -41.15 20.00
CA PRO A 79 -3.69 -40.01 19.39
C PRO A 79 -3.52 -40.16 17.87
N VAL A 80 -3.51 -41.38 17.32
CA VAL A 80 -3.40 -41.62 15.88
C VAL A 80 -4.69 -41.21 15.18
N GLU A 81 -5.85 -41.54 15.73
CA GLU A 81 -7.16 -41.05 15.24
C GLU A 81 -7.18 -39.51 15.16
N GLN A 82 -6.72 -38.81 16.21
CA GLN A 82 -6.63 -37.34 16.20
C GLN A 82 -5.72 -36.78 15.10
N SER A 83 -4.71 -37.54 14.69
CA SER A 83 -3.78 -37.09 13.65
C SER A 83 -4.48 -36.92 12.29
N TYR A 84 -5.48 -37.74 11.97
CA TYR A 84 -6.27 -37.62 10.73
C TYR A 84 -7.10 -36.33 10.70
N ILE A 85 -7.64 -35.93 11.85
CA ILE A 85 -8.38 -34.68 12.01
C ILE A 85 -7.45 -33.47 11.76
N ILE A 86 -6.24 -33.49 12.35
CA ILE A 86 -5.24 -32.43 12.19
C ILE A 86 -4.61 -32.43 10.78
N ALA A 87 -4.54 -33.59 10.10
CA ALA A 87 -3.98 -33.71 8.76
C ALA A 87 -4.69 -32.79 7.75
N GLY A 88 -6.02 -32.68 7.84
CA GLY A 88 -6.80 -31.78 6.99
C GLY A 88 -6.44 -30.30 7.20
N LEU A 89 -6.19 -29.90 8.46
CA LEU A 89 -5.75 -28.54 8.81
C LEU A 89 -4.35 -28.25 8.28
N VAL A 90 -3.41 -29.19 8.45
CA VAL A 90 -2.03 -29.07 7.94
C VAL A 90 -2.03 -28.95 6.42
N ARG A 91 -2.79 -29.81 5.71
CA ARG A 91 -2.91 -29.75 4.25
C ARG A 91 -3.45 -28.41 3.80
N ARG A 92 -4.52 -27.91 4.42
CA ARG A 92 -5.09 -26.59 4.09
C ARG A 92 -4.11 -25.45 4.33
N LEU A 93 -3.39 -25.47 5.46
CA LEU A 93 -2.37 -24.46 5.76
C LEU A 93 -1.21 -24.52 4.76
N ALA A 94 -0.79 -25.71 4.34
CA ALA A 94 0.22 -25.88 3.30
C ALA A 94 -0.25 -25.32 1.95
N THR A 95 -1.48 -25.62 1.53
CA THR A 95 -2.09 -25.03 0.33
C THR A 95 -2.18 -23.52 0.43
N ASN A 96 -2.60 -22.96 1.57
CA ASN A 96 -2.63 -21.51 1.79
C ASN A 96 -1.24 -20.88 1.71
N CYS A 97 -0.21 -21.51 2.28
CA CYS A 97 1.17 -21.02 2.18
C CYS A 97 1.67 -21.06 0.74
N PHE A 98 1.38 -22.14 0.01
CA PHE A 98 1.73 -22.26 -1.40
C PHE A 98 1.04 -21.18 -2.25
N LEU A 99 -0.27 -21.01 -2.09
CA LEU A 99 -1.05 -19.99 -2.80
C LEU A 99 -0.59 -18.57 -2.43
N ALA A 100 -0.20 -18.34 -1.17
CA ALA A 100 0.39 -17.07 -0.76
C ALA A 100 1.71 -16.86 -1.53
N ILE A 101 2.68 -17.77 -1.44
CA ILE A 101 3.95 -17.62 -2.16
C ILE A 101 3.73 -17.43 -3.66
N ALA A 102 2.84 -18.20 -4.28
CA ALA A 102 2.49 -18.03 -5.70
C ALA A 102 1.86 -16.66 -5.98
N GLY A 103 1.03 -16.15 -5.07
CA GLY A 103 0.42 -14.83 -5.14
C GLY A 103 1.43 -13.67 -5.11
N LEU A 104 2.66 -13.87 -4.62
CA LEU A 104 3.74 -12.88 -4.71
C LEU A 104 4.24 -12.67 -6.14
N ALA A 105 3.96 -13.60 -7.06
CA ALA A 105 4.34 -13.44 -8.46
C ALA A 105 3.63 -12.26 -9.13
N ILE A 106 2.36 -12.01 -8.77
CA ILE A 106 1.57 -10.91 -9.35
C ILE A 106 2.18 -9.54 -9.05
N PRO A 107 2.41 -9.14 -7.78
CA PRO A 107 3.04 -7.86 -7.48
C PRO A 107 4.49 -7.80 -8.00
N ALA A 108 5.21 -8.92 -8.08
CA ALA A 108 6.55 -8.96 -8.67
C ALA A 108 6.52 -8.65 -10.18
N VAL A 109 5.55 -9.19 -10.92
CA VAL A 109 5.36 -8.88 -12.35
C VAL A 109 4.91 -7.44 -12.55
N ILE A 110 4.00 -6.93 -11.72
CA ILE A 110 3.60 -5.51 -11.76
C ILE A 110 4.81 -4.60 -11.51
N LEU A 111 5.63 -4.92 -10.50
CA LEU A 111 6.85 -4.20 -10.20
C LEU A 111 7.82 -4.21 -11.39
N LEU A 112 7.95 -5.33 -12.09
CA LEU A 112 8.81 -5.44 -13.27
C LEU A 112 8.28 -4.60 -14.45
N LEU A 113 6.98 -4.67 -14.73
CA LEU A 113 6.36 -4.00 -15.88
C LEU A 113 6.23 -2.48 -15.69
N PHE A 114 6.04 -2.03 -14.45
CA PHE A 114 5.77 -0.63 -14.12
C PHE A 114 6.82 -0.01 -13.19
N TYR A 115 8.04 -0.57 -13.16
CA TYR A 115 9.11 -0.16 -12.25
C TYR A 115 9.31 1.35 -12.21
N GLU A 116 9.38 1.99 -13.37
CA GLU A 116 9.72 3.42 -13.49
C GLU A 116 8.60 4.31 -12.98
N ARG A 117 7.34 3.96 -13.29
CA ARG A 117 6.18 4.68 -12.79
C ARG A 117 6.01 4.48 -11.29
N LEU A 118 6.20 3.25 -10.81
CA LEU A 118 6.20 2.98 -9.38
C LEU A 118 7.29 3.75 -8.65
N LEU A 119 8.48 3.84 -9.24
CA LEU A 119 9.60 4.60 -8.68
C LEU A 119 9.23 6.09 -8.57
N LEU A 120 8.64 6.69 -9.62
CA LEU A 120 8.13 8.06 -9.51
C LEU A 120 7.08 8.21 -8.42
N ASP A 121 6.08 7.32 -8.36
CA ASP A 121 5.02 7.39 -7.35
C ASP A 121 5.59 7.25 -5.91
N ILE A 122 6.67 6.47 -5.73
CA ILE A 122 7.38 6.33 -4.45
C ILE A 122 8.16 7.60 -4.12
N LEU A 123 8.89 8.17 -5.09
CA LEU A 123 9.74 9.34 -4.87
C LEU A 123 8.91 10.61 -4.70
N VAL A 124 7.95 10.85 -5.58
CA VAL A 124 7.17 12.08 -5.67
C VAL A 124 5.94 12.00 -4.78
N ASP A 125 5.08 11.00 -4.93
CA ASP A 125 3.84 10.97 -4.15
C ASP A 125 4.00 10.30 -2.78
N GLY A 126 5.03 9.45 -2.61
CA GLY A 126 5.15 8.56 -1.44
C GLY A 126 3.93 7.66 -1.25
N ASN A 127 3.15 7.47 -2.32
CA ASN A 127 1.77 6.98 -2.26
C ASN A 127 1.62 5.65 -3.00
N THR A 128 2.20 4.59 -2.43
CA THR A 128 2.15 3.27 -3.06
C THR A 128 1.36 2.28 -2.19
N PRO A 129 0.05 2.09 -2.44
CA PRO A 129 -0.78 1.20 -1.62
C PRO A 129 -0.26 -0.24 -1.60
N PHE A 130 0.40 -0.69 -2.67
CA PHE A 130 1.04 -2.00 -2.74
C PHE A 130 2.18 -2.18 -1.73
N LEU A 131 2.99 -1.14 -1.50
CA LEU A 131 4.06 -1.18 -0.49
C LEU A 131 3.49 -1.21 0.93
N MET A 132 2.36 -0.53 1.17
CA MET A 132 1.69 -0.54 2.47
C MET A 132 0.96 -1.86 2.75
N ALA A 133 0.45 -2.53 1.72
CA ALA A 133 -0.18 -3.84 1.83
C ALA A 133 0.85 -4.96 2.08
N LEU A 134 2.11 -4.78 1.67
CA LEU A 134 3.15 -5.80 1.77
C LEU A 134 3.45 -6.23 3.23
N PRO A 135 3.64 -5.34 4.22
CA PRO A 135 3.79 -5.74 5.62
C PRO A 135 2.62 -6.56 6.16
N LEU A 136 1.38 -6.17 5.84
CA LEU A 136 0.18 -6.92 6.25
C LEU A 136 0.17 -8.30 5.61
N TYR A 137 0.46 -8.36 4.31
CA TYR A 137 0.55 -9.60 3.56
C TYR A 137 1.60 -10.54 4.17
N LEU A 138 2.82 -10.04 4.43
CA LEU A 138 3.90 -10.78 5.07
C LEU A 138 3.54 -11.23 6.49
N PHE A 139 2.82 -10.40 7.25
CA PHE A 139 2.34 -10.76 8.58
C PHE A 139 1.32 -11.91 8.53
N VAL A 140 0.34 -11.85 7.63
CA VAL A 140 -0.63 -12.94 7.41
C VAL A 140 0.09 -14.21 6.94
N MET A 141 1.08 -14.08 6.05
CA MET A 141 1.91 -15.19 5.60
C MET A 141 2.67 -15.81 6.78
N PHE A 142 3.30 -15.00 7.62
CA PHE A 142 3.97 -15.43 8.85
C PHE A 142 3.03 -16.21 9.79
N LEU A 143 1.79 -15.74 9.98
CA LEU A 143 0.80 -16.46 10.80
C LEU A 143 0.45 -17.83 10.20
N ASN A 144 0.30 -17.92 8.87
CA ASN A 144 0.04 -19.19 8.17
C ASN A 144 1.24 -20.15 8.30
N PHE A 145 2.47 -19.68 8.08
CA PHE A 145 3.68 -20.48 8.26
C PHE A 145 3.85 -20.97 9.70
N ARG A 146 3.69 -20.07 10.67
CA ARG A 146 3.73 -20.43 12.09
C ARG A 146 2.65 -21.46 12.41
N GLY A 147 1.44 -21.28 11.87
CA GLY A 147 0.35 -22.24 11.97
C GLY A 147 0.73 -23.61 11.39
N LEU A 148 1.32 -23.64 10.19
CA LEU A 148 1.76 -24.86 9.52
C LEU A 148 2.82 -25.60 10.34
N ILE A 149 3.83 -24.90 10.86
CA ILE A 149 4.89 -25.50 11.68
C ILE A 149 4.33 -26.07 12.97
N LEU A 150 3.48 -25.31 13.69
CA LEU A 150 2.93 -25.76 14.97
C LEU A 150 1.97 -26.95 14.80
N ASN A 151 1.07 -26.89 13.82
CA ASN A 151 0.14 -27.98 13.54
C ASN A 151 0.85 -29.18 12.91
N GLY A 152 1.89 -28.98 12.11
CA GLY A 152 2.73 -30.07 11.58
C GLY A 152 3.50 -30.79 12.68
N ARG A 153 4.05 -30.05 13.66
CA ARG A 153 4.66 -30.65 14.85
C ARG A 153 3.65 -31.42 15.71
N LEU A 154 2.44 -30.88 15.86
CA LEU A 154 1.35 -31.58 16.56
C LEU A 154 0.96 -32.86 15.84
N TYR A 155 0.71 -32.78 14.53
CA TYR A 155 0.43 -33.92 13.66
C TYR A 155 1.50 -35.02 13.79
N SER A 156 2.78 -34.65 13.70
CA SER A 156 3.89 -35.59 13.82
C SER A 156 3.93 -36.29 15.19
N ARG A 157 3.61 -35.60 16.29
CA ARG A 157 3.55 -36.21 17.63
C ARG A 157 2.38 -37.18 17.77
N LEU A 158 1.20 -36.77 17.30
CA LEU A 158 -0.01 -37.57 17.33
C LEU A 158 0.18 -38.87 16.52
N ARG A 159 0.75 -38.78 15.32
CA ARG A 159 1.07 -39.94 14.48
C ARG A 159 2.08 -40.90 15.11
N ARG A 160 2.95 -40.42 16.01
CA ARG A 160 3.89 -41.24 16.79
C ARG A 160 3.26 -41.85 18.05
N GLY A 161 1.95 -41.78 18.21
CA GLY A 161 1.25 -42.31 19.38
C GLY A 161 1.38 -41.44 20.64
N ARG A 162 1.83 -40.18 20.53
CA ARG A 162 2.10 -39.33 21.70
C ARG A 162 1.08 -38.21 21.84
N PHE A 163 0.32 -38.23 22.93
CA PHE A 163 -0.54 -37.11 23.28
C PHE A 163 0.26 -35.83 23.60
N PRO A 164 -0.28 -34.65 23.26
CA PRO A 164 0.29 -33.39 23.72
C PRO A 164 0.20 -33.28 25.26
N VAL A 165 1.17 -32.58 25.86
CA VAL A 165 1.18 -32.29 27.31
C VAL A 165 -0.11 -31.58 27.69
N ARG A 166 -0.88 -32.21 28.57
CA ARG A 166 -2.16 -31.69 29.09
C ARG A 166 -1.88 -30.52 30.04
N ASN A 167 -2.84 -29.60 30.15
CA ASN A 167 -2.78 -28.45 31.07
C ASN A 167 -1.57 -27.52 30.89
N LYS A 168 -1.08 -27.36 29.64
CA LYS A 168 -0.02 -26.40 29.35
C LYS A 168 -0.45 -24.98 29.78
N PRO A 169 0.38 -24.20 30.48
CA PRO A 169 0.08 -22.82 30.83
C PRO A 169 -0.05 -21.97 29.56
N TYR A 170 -1.28 -21.79 29.09
CA TYR A 170 -1.58 -21.13 27.83
C TYR A 170 -1.70 -19.61 27.95
N GLN A 171 -1.88 -19.09 29.17
CA GLN A 171 -2.15 -17.67 29.43
C GLN A 171 -1.05 -16.74 28.91
N LYS A 172 0.23 -17.12 29.07
CA LYS A 172 1.37 -16.34 28.54
C LYS A 172 1.35 -16.29 27.01
N SER A 173 1.09 -17.43 26.36
CA SER A 173 0.98 -17.50 24.90
C SER A 173 -0.19 -16.68 24.38
N VAL A 174 -1.35 -16.72 25.06
CA VAL A 174 -2.52 -15.92 24.67
C VAL A 174 -2.24 -14.42 24.84
N ARG A 175 -1.64 -14.01 25.96
CA ARG A 175 -1.25 -12.60 26.17
C ARG A 175 -0.29 -12.11 25.08
N LEU A 176 0.75 -12.89 24.78
CA LEU A 176 1.69 -12.55 23.72
C LEU A 176 1.00 -12.43 22.36
N THR A 177 0.15 -13.39 21.98
CA THR A 177 -0.60 -13.32 20.73
C THR A 177 -1.52 -12.10 20.67
N LYS A 178 -2.18 -11.73 21.78
CA LYS A 178 -2.98 -10.51 21.84
C LYS A 178 -2.14 -9.25 21.64
N VAL A 179 -1.00 -9.14 22.32
CA VAL A 179 -0.08 -8.00 22.18
C VAL A 179 0.39 -7.88 20.73
N VAL A 180 0.85 -8.97 20.13
CA VAL A 180 1.27 -8.99 18.72
C VAL A 180 0.14 -8.59 17.78
N ALA A 181 -1.09 -9.07 18.01
CA ALA A 181 -2.24 -8.72 17.18
C ALA A 181 -2.61 -7.23 17.31
N VAL A 182 -2.57 -6.68 18.53
CA VAL A 182 -2.83 -5.24 18.77
C VAL A 182 -1.75 -4.38 18.12
N LEU A 183 -0.46 -4.75 18.28
CA LEU A 183 0.64 -4.03 17.63
C LEU A 183 0.50 -4.08 16.10
N ALA A 184 0.15 -5.22 15.52
CA ALA A 184 -0.10 -5.34 14.09
C ALA A 184 -1.29 -4.47 13.64
N LEU A 185 -2.36 -4.38 14.43
CA LEU A 185 -3.49 -3.49 14.16
C LEU A 185 -3.11 -2.01 14.25
N ILE A 186 -2.25 -1.62 15.20
CA ILE A 186 -1.75 -0.25 15.33
C ILE A 186 -0.91 0.12 14.11
N VAL A 187 0.05 -0.75 13.73
CA VAL A 187 0.87 -0.53 12.53
C VAL A 187 -0.01 -0.43 11.28
N PHE A 188 -1.02 -1.30 11.17
CA PHE A 188 -2.00 -1.23 10.09
C PHE A 188 -2.76 0.10 10.10
N ALA A 189 -3.27 0.54 11.26
CA ALA A 189 -3.99 1.81 11.37
C ALA A 189 -3.12 3.01 10.97
N LEU A 190 -1.84 3.02 11.37
CA LEU A 190 -0.88 4.07 11.03
C LEU A 190 -0.53 4.09 9.54
N LEU A 191 -0.36 2.93 8.91
CA LEU A 191 -0.08 2.85 7.47
C LEU A 191 -1.27 3.32 6.64
N PHE A 192 -2.49 3.10 7.12
CA PHE A 192 -3.72 3.45 6.41
C PHE A 192 -4.31 4.80 6.81
N SER A 193 -3.87 5.43 7.90
CA SER A 193 -4.37 6.75 8.32
C SER A 193 -4.05 7.83 7.28
N GLU A 194 -2.87 7.79 6.68
CA GLU A 194 -2.49 8.67 5.57
C GLU A 194 -3.46 8.53 4.39
N ARG A 195 -4.00 7.33 4.13
CA ARG A 195 -5.00 7.10 3.08
C ARG A 195 -6.36 7.66 3.44
N ALA A 196 -6.78 7.54 4.70
CA ALA A 196 -8.00 8.19 5.16
C ALA A 196 -7.90 9.71 4.98
N ILE A 197 -6.75 10.31 5.31
CA ILE A 197 -6.49 11.74 5.12
C ILE A 197 -6.48 12.10 3.63
N THR A 198 -5.77 11.36 2.76
CA THR A 198 -5.80 11.62 1.32
C THR A 198 -7.22 11.49 0.74
N ALA A 199 -8.00 10.51 1.18
CA ALA A 199 -9.39 10.32 0.75
C ALA A 199 -10.29 11.46 1.19
N ILE A 200 -10.11 11.99 2.41
CA ILE A 200 -10.81 13.19 2.87
C ILE A 200 -10.40 14.40 2.03
N ASN A 201 -9.09 14.57 1.80
CA ASN A 201 -8.54 15.67 1.01
C ASN A 201 -9.05 15.68 -0.44
N LEU A 202 -9.31 14.51 -1.04
CA LEU A 202 -9.94 14.40 -2.36
C LEU A 202 -11.31 15.10 -2.44
N PHE A 203 -12.03 15.22 -1.32
CA PHE A 203 -13.33 15.88 -1.24
C PHE A 203 -13.27 17.30 -0.66
N THR A 204 -12.15 17.72 -0.06
CA THR A 204 -12.05 19.00 0.65
C THR A 204 -11.04 19.97 0.05
N THR A 205 -10.05 19.49 -0.70
CA THR A 205 -9.01 20.35 -1.29
C THR A 205 -9.45 20.79 -2.68
N GLU A 206 -9.29 22.08 -2.98
CA GLU A 206 -9.47 22.57 -4.34
C GLU A 206 -8.45 21.88 -5.28
N PRO A 207 -8.91 21.17 -6.33
CA PRO A 207 -8.02 20.41 -7.20
C PRO A 207 -7.12 21.32 -8.05
N TYR A 208 -7.54 22.57 -8.30
CA TYR A 208 -6.85 23.53 -9.13
C TYR A 208 -6.71 24.89 -8.41
N PRO A 209 -5.77 25.01 -7.46
CA PRO A 209 -5.53 26.28 -6.78
C PRO A 209 -5.04 27.33 -7.79
N PRO A 210 -5.57 28.57 -7.74
CA PRO A 210 -5.17 29.61 -8.68
C PRO A 210 -3.68 29.94 -8.57
N VAL A 211 -3.08 30.38 -9.68
CA VAL A 211 -1.68 30.81 -9.69
C VAL A 211 -1.52 32.06 -8.81
N PRO A 212 -0.68 32.03 -7.75
CA PRO A 212 -0.55 33.16 -6.85
C PRO A 212 0.18 34.33 -7.54
N PRO A 213 -0.14 35.59 -7.17
CA PRO A 213 0.59 36.74 -7.66
C PRO A 213 2.02 36.76 -7.11
N GLY A 214 2.99 37.17 -7.94
CA GLY A 214 4.39 37.31 -7.55
C GLY A 214 5.34 36.24 -8.10
N PRO A 215 6.61 36.25 -7.64
CA PRO A 215 7.64 35.35 -8.14
C PRO A 215 7.45 33.91 -7.63
N LEU A 216 7.59 32.94 -8.53
CA LEU A 216 7.50 31.51 -8.22
C LEU A 216 8.85 30.80 -8.42
N PRO A 217 9.08 29.67 -7.71
CA PRO A 217 10.31 28.87 -7.81
C PRO A 217 10.41 28.04 -9.10
N VAL A 218 9.60 28.37 -10.11
CA VAL A 218 9.50 27.72 -11.42
C VAL A 218 9.40 28.80 -12.49
N VAL A 219 9.76 28.47 -13.72
CA VAL A 219 9.59 29.36 -14.88
C VAL A 219 8.09 29.56 -15.15
N ARG A 220 7.69 30.80 -15.44
CA ARG A 220 6.31 31.17 -15.78
C ARG A 220 6.21 31.65 -17.23
N LEU A 221 5.01 31.64 -17.80
CA LEU A 221 4.76 32.31 -19.08
C LEU A 221 5.04 33.80 -19.02
N ALA A 222 4.80 34.44 -17.87
CA ALA A 222 5.17 35.84 -17.64
C ALA A 222 6.69 36.10 -17.65
N ASP A 223 7.51 35.07 -17.39
CA ASP A 223 8.97 35.18 -17.49
C ASP A 223 9.45 35.04 -18.96
N ILE A 224 8.68 34.34 -19.79
CA ILE A 224 9.00 34.04 -21.20
C ILE A 224 8.47 35.17 -22.11
N GLU A 225 7.18 35.49 -21.98
CA GLU A 225 6.48 36.49 -22.79
C GLU A 225 6.52 37.86 -22.10
N SER A 226 7.73 38.33 -21.80
CA SER A 226 7.93 39.54 -21.00
C SER A 226 7.32 40.78 -21.67
N GLY A 227 6.41 41.45 -20.96
CA GLY A 227 5.74 42.67 -21.45
C GLY A 227 4.52 42.45 -22.34
N ALA A 228 4.12 41.20 -22.60
CA ALA A 228 2.87 40.89 -23.27
C ALA A 228 1.68 40.86 -22.31
N GLU A 229 0.50 41.25 -22.78
CA GLU A 229 -0.75 41.04 -22.03
C GLU A 229 -1.13 39.56 -22.10
N LEU A 230 -1.12 38.87 -20.96
CA LEU A 230 -1.45 37.44 -20.88
C LEU A 230 -2.88 37.26 -20.39
N VAL A 231 -3.75 36.73 -21.24
CA VAL A 231 -5.14 36.44 -20.91
C VAL A 231 -5.27 34.95 -20.61
N PRO A 232 -5.56 34.52 -19.36
CA PRO A 232 -5.71 33.11 -19.02
C PRO A 232 -6.81 32.43 -19.84
N ALA A 233 -6.49 31.28 -20.43
CA ALA A 233 -7.47 30.46 -21.13
C ALA A 233 -8.54 29.93 -20.15
N ILE A 234 -9.80 30.00 -20.57
CA ILE A 234 -10.95 29.47 -19.81
C ILE A 234 -11.60 28.36 -20.64
N LEU A 235 -11.80 27.20 -20.02
CA LEU A 235 -12.49 26.06 -20.61
C LEU A 235 -13.96 26.05 -20.17
N PRO A 236 -14.92 26.33 -21.07
CA PRO A 236 -16.34 26.34 -20.70
C PRO A 236 -16.80 24.98 -20.16
N GLY A 237 -17.49 24.98 -19.02
CA GLY A 237 -17.99 23.77 -18.37
C GLY A 237 -16.97 23.04 -17.49
N PHE A 238 -15.76 23.56 -17.35
CA PHE A 238 -14.72 23.06 -16.43
C PHE A 238 -14.36 24.11 -15.38
N ASP A 239 -13.61 23.69 -14.36
CA ASP A 239 -13.02 24.61 -13.37
C ASP A 239 -12.13 25.65 -14.10
N PRO A 240 -12.26 26.96 -13.82
CA PRO A 240 -11.49 27.99 -14.53
C PRO A 240 -9.97 27.83 -14.38
N ASN A 241 -9.50 27.20 -13.30
CA ASN A 241 -8.08 27.02 -13.02
C ASN A 241 -7.53 25.68 -13.55
N ILE A 242 -8.35 24.84 -14.21
CA ILE A 242 -7.93 23.51 -14.69
C ILE A 242 -6.67 23.56 -15.58
N VAL A 243 -6.53 24.63 -16.36
CA VAL A 243 -5.38 24.91 -17.23
C VAL A 243 -4.46 26.02 -16.70
N ASN A 244 -4.84 26.66 -15.59
CA ASN A 244 -4.12 27.77 -14.98
C ASN A 244 -4.09 27.58 -13.46
N HIS A 245 -3.15 26.75 -12.97
CA HIS A 245 -3.04 26.47 -11.54
C HIS A 245 -1.60 26.25 -11.10
N TYR A 246 -1.39 26.47 -9.81
CA TYR A 246 -0.13 26.19 -9.14
C TYR A 246 -0.39 25.39 -7.88
N LYS A 247 0.29 24.24 -7.77
CA LYS A 247 0.20 23.39 -6.58
C LYS A 247 1.56 23.04 -6.05
N THR A 248 1.62 22.84 -4.74
CA THR A 248 2.83 22.38 -4.07
C THR A 248 2.59 21.00 -3.47
N GLY A 249 3.61 20.16 -3.53
CA GLY A 249 3.60 18.80 -3.01
C GLY A 249 4.79 18.55 -2.10
N ARG A 250 4.71 17.47 -1.32
CA ARG A 250 5.80 17.02 -0.47
C ARG A 250 5.77 15.50 -0.29
N SER A 251 6.94 14.90 -0.24
CA SER A 251 7.14 13.53 0.19
C SER A 251 8.39 13.40 1.05
N ILE A 252 8.61 12.22 1.60
CA ILE A 252 9.80 11.94 2.40
C ILE A 252 11.08 12.11 1.57
N LEU A 253 11.08 11.66 0.31
CA LEU A 253 12.28 11.67 -0.54
C LEU A 253 12.42 12.97 -1.36
N VAL A 254 11.30 13.63 -1.68
CA VAL A 254 11.23 14.88 -2.43
C VAL A 254 10.43 15.90 -1.61
N PRO A 255 11.06 16.57 -0.63
CA PRO A 255 10.38 17.41 0.36
C PRO A 255 9.72 18.67 -0.23
N ARG A 256 10.21 19.19 -1.36
CA ARG A 256 9.55 20.30 -2.06
C ARG A 256 9.27 19.90 -3.50
N GLN A 257 8.02 20.09 -3.89
CA GLN A 257 7.53 19.82 -5.23
C GLN A 257 6.67 20.99 -5.65
N TRP A 258 6.86 21.44 -6.88
CA TRP A 258 6.16 22.55 -7.48
C TRP A 258 5.58 22.08 -8.80
N HIS A 259 4.30 22.31 -9.03
CA HIS A 259 3.66 22.04 -10.30
C HIS A 259 2.91 23.29 -10.73
N LEU A 260 3.31 23.83 -11.87
CA LEU A 260 2.67 24.96 -12.52
C LEU A 260 2.14 24.50 -13.86
N LYS A 261 0.90 24.87 -14.14
CA LYS A 261 0.31 24.79 -15.47
C LYS A 261 -0.28 26.15 -15.80
N GLU A 262 0.14 26.71 -16.93
CA GLU A 262 -0.38 27.96 -17.48
C GLU A 262 -0.72 27.75 -18.96
N ASP A 263 -1.88 28.25 -19.36
CA ASP A 263 -2.38 28.26 -20.74
C ASP A 263 -3.03 29.63 -20.96
N VAL A 264 -2.46 30.43 -21.87
CA VAL A 264 -2.84 31.83 -22.04
C VAL A 264 -2.97 32.16 -23.52
N SER A 265 -3.83 33.12 -23.84
CA SER A 265 -3.82 33.82 -25.13
C SER A 265 -3.01 35.10 -25.01
N VAL A 266 -2.29 35.44 -26.07
CA VAL A 266 -1.53 36.70 -26.19
C VAL A 266 -2.18 37.54 -27.30
N PRO A 267 -3.06 38.50 -26.94
CA PRO A 267 -3.74 39.31 -27.93
C PRO A 267 -2.76 40.07 -28.82
N GLY A 268 -3.01 40.05 -30.14
CA GLY A 268 -2.19 40.74 -31.12
C GLY A 268 -0.92 39.99 -31.58
N ARG A 269 -0.67 38.78 -31.06
CA ARG A 269 0.34 37.86 -31.59
C ARG A 269 -0.38 36.67 -32.25
N GLU A 270 0.15 36.18 -33.36
CA GLU A 270 -0.42 35.06 -34.11
C GLU A 270 0.59 33.92 -34.27
N TRP A 271 0.08 32.69 -34.29
CA TRP A 271 0.83 31.54 -34.76
C TRP A 271 1.17 31.67 -36.25
N PRO A 272 2.21 30.98 -36.76
CA PRO A 272 2.49 30.91 -38.19
C PRO A 272 1.33 30.40 -39.05
N SER A 273 0.34 29.74 -38.43
CA SER A 273 -0.90 29.28 -39.08
C SER A 273 -1.99 30.35 -39.20
N GLY A 274 -1.77 31.57 -38.68
CA GLY A 274 -2.76 32.67 -38.67
C GLY A 274 -3.84 32.56 -37.59
N LEU A 275 -3.65 31.69 -36.59
CA LEU A 275 -4.52 31.62 -35.41
C LEU A 275 -3.94 32.50 -34.30
N GLU A 276 -4.79 32.99 -33.39
CA GLU A 276 -4.35 33.73 -32.20
C GLU A 276 -3.32 32.91 -31.40
N TYR A 277 -2.21 33.57 -31.02
CA TYR A 277 -1.12 32.92 -30.31
C TYR A 277 -1.55 32.54 -28.89
N SER A 278 -1.41 31.26 -28.60
CA SER A 278 -1.87 30.62 -27.36
C SER A 278 -0.79 29.71 -26.77
N PRO A 279 0.24 30.28 -26.15
CA PRO A 279 1.30 29.49 -25.56
C PRO A 279 0.82 28.75 -24.32
N SER A 280 1.35 27.54 -24.11
CA SER A 280 1.10 26.76 -22.91
C SER A 280 2.39 26.26 -22.29
N LEU A 281 2.39 26.20 -20.95
CA LEU A 281 3.54 25.86 -20.15
C LEU A 281 3.11 24.92 -19.02
N GLU A 282 3.81 23.80 -18.89
CA GLU A 282 3.70 22.90 -17.75
C GLU A 282 5.10 22.68 -17.17
N VAL A 283 5.26 23.00 -15.88
CA VAL A 283 6.54 22.88 -15.17
C VAL A 283 6.34 22.04 -13.92
N HIS A 284 7.16 21.00 -13.79
CA HIS A 284 7.34 20.22 -12.57
C HIS A 284 8.72 20.48 -12.00
N GLY A 285 8.79 21.15 -10.85
CA GLY A 285 10.03 21.43 -10.13
C GLY A 285 10.14 20.59 -8.86
N TYR A 286 11.32 20.06 -8.57
CA TYR A 286 11.57 19.17 -7.45
C TYR A 286 12.85 19.53 -6.71
N GLN A 287 12.80 19.52 -5.38
CA GLN A 287 13.97 19.51 -4.52
C GLN A 287 14.04 18.16 -3.80
N ALA A 288 14.96 17.30 -4.22
CA ALA A 288 15.19 15.99 -3.62
C ALA A 288 15.97 16.09 -2.30
N ARG A 289 15.87 15.07 -1.44
CA ARG A 289 16.69 14.99 -0.21
C ARG A 289 18.18 14.77 -0.46
N SER A 290 18.55 14.22 -1.61
CA SER A 290 19.94 13.93 -1.97
C SER A 290 20.12 13.90 -3.48
N GLU A 291 21.37 14.07 -3.93
CA GLU A 291 21.70 13.98 -5.35
C GLU A 291 21.42 12.59 -5.94
N TRP A 292 21.53 11.53 -5.14
CA TRP A 292 21.19 10.18 -5.58
C TRP A 292 19.69 10.09 -5.91
N VAL A 293 18.83 10.62 -5.04
CA VAL A 293 17.38 10.68 -5.29
C VAL A 293 17.08 11.55 -6.51
N ALA A 294 17.72 12.72 -6.64
CA ALA A 294 17.55 13.59 -7.81
C ALA A 294 17.94 12.90 -9.12
N ARG A 295 19.01 12.10 -9.11
CA ARG A 295 19.46 11.32 -10.28
C ARG A 295 18.45 10.23 -10.65
N GLN A 296 17.91 9.48 -9.67
CA GLN A 296 16.88 8.48 -9.93
C GLN A 296 15.59 9.13 -10.46
N LEU A 297 15.20 10.26 -9.87
CA LEU A 297 14.04 11.04 -10.29
C LEU A 297 14.17 11.52 -11.73
N SER A 298 15.27 12.19 -12.09
CA SER A 298 15.46 12.71 -13.46
C SER A 298 15.45 11.59 -14.50
N GLN A 299 16.08 10.45 -14.20
CA GLN A 299 16.09 9.28 -15.11
C GLN A 299 14.68 8.70 -15.30
N ALA A 300 13.90 8.60 -14.22
CA ALA A 300 12.54 8.09 -14.31
C ALA A 300 11.60 9.05 -15.05
N LEU A 301 11.74 10.36 -14.85
CA LEU A 301 10.99 11.38 -15.60
C LEU A 301 11.27 11.29 -17.11
N VAL A 302 12.54 11.27 -17.50
CA VAL A 302 12.96 11.15 -18.91
C VAL A 302 12.35 9.92 -19.56
N LYS A 303 12.46 8.75 -18.91
CA LYS A 303 11.96 7.51 -19.51
C LYS A 303 10.44 7.46 -19.62
N ILE A 304 9.71 7.99 -18.64
CA ILE A 304 8.24 8.03 -18.71
C ILE A 304 7.77 8.99 -19.80
N ASP A 305 8.40 10.15 -19.92
CA ASP A 305 8.00 11.16 -20.90
C ASP A 305 8.39 10.77 -22.34
N TRP A 306 9.58 10.18 -22.53
CA TRP A 306 10.05 9.76 -23.86
C TRP A 306 9.50 8.41 -24.32
N SER A 307 9.18 7.48 -23.42
CA SER A 307 8.60 6.16 -23.81
C SER A 307 7.26 6.29 -24.54
N LYS A 308 6.54 7.39 -24.35
CA LYS A 308 5.28 7.66 -25.06
C LYS A 308 5.46 8.12 -26.50
N SER A 309 6.62 8.65 -26.87
CA SER A 309 6.78 9.38 -28.13
C SER A 309 7.73 8.74 -29.14
N HIS A 310 8.86 8.12 -28.75
CA HIS A 310 9.72 7.40 -29.72
C HIS A 310 10.52 6.24 -29.05
N PRO A 311 10.49 5.00 -29.58
CA PRO A 311 11.19 3.84 -29.00
C PRO A 311 12.72 3.83 -29.21
N GLU A 312 13.30 4.84 -29.87
CA GLU A 312 14.73 4.89 -30.14
C GLU A 312 15.55 5.33 -28.92
N ARG A 313 16.52 4.49 -28.53
CA ARG A 313 17.32 4.64 -27.30
C ARG A 313 18.32 5.80 -27.32
N SER A 314 18.55 6.44 -28.46
CA SER A 314 19.56 7.50 -28.66
C SER A 314 19.22 8.80 -27.91
N GLN A 315 17.92 9.09 -27.68
CA GLN A 315 17.46 10.30 -26.98
C GLN A 315 17.49 10.18 -25.44
N LEU A 316 17.98 9.06 -24.88
CA LEU A 316 18.11 8.86 -23.43
C LEU A 316 19.46 9.33 -22.88
N ASN A 317 20.42 9.70 -23.73
CA ASN A 317 21.69 10.25 -23.29
C ASN A 317 21.55 11.75 -23.02
N PRO A 318 22.15 12.26 -21.93
CA PRO A 318 22.09 13.68 -21.64
C PRO A 318 22.88 14.49 -22.69
N GLU A 319 22.33 15.64 -23.11
CA GLU A 319 23.02 16.69 -23.84
C GLU A 319 24.04 17.39 -22.93
N TYR A 320 25.11 17.91 -23.53
CA TYR A 320 26.10 18.70 -22.79
C TYR A 320 25.49 20.04 -22.34
N SER A 321 25.71 20.39 -21.07
CA SER A 321 25.35 21.69 -20.51
C SER A 321 26.52 22.22 -19.68
N SER A 322 26.79 23.53 -19.77
CA SER A 322 27.77 24.20 -18.93
C SER A 322 27.31 24.34 -17.48
N TYR A 323 25.99 24.39 -17.24
CA TYR A 323 25.41 24.61 -15.92
C TYR A 323 24.82 23.34 -15.31
N PHE A 324 24.00 22.59 -16.05
CA PHE A 324 23.29 21.42 -15.53
C PHE A 324 24.19 20.19 -15.48
N ASP A 325 24.05 19.39 -14.40
CA ASP A 325 24.81 18.15 -14.26
C ASP A 325 24.26 17.03 -15.16
N ALA A 326 23.01 17.16 -15.62
CA ALA A 326 22.42 16.36 -16.67
C ALA A 326 21.24 17.12 -17.30
N LEU A 327 21.13 17.06 -18.62
CA LEU A 327 20.10 17.76 -19.40
C LEU A 327 19.61 16.84 -20.52
N TRP A 328 18.30 16.70 -20.68
CA TRP A 328 17.69 16.01 -21.82
C TRP A 328 16.70 16.96 -22.47
N VAL A 329 16.87 17.27 -23.76
CA VAL A 329 16.02 18.21 -24.49
C VAL A 329 15.35 17.50 -25.66
N LYS A 330 14.08 17.80 -25.88
CA LYS A 330 13.32 17.45 -27.07
C LYS A 330 12.75 18.71 -27.66
N ARG A 331 13.01 18.88 -28.95
CA ARG A 331 12.56 19.99 -29.76
C ARG A 331 11.71 19.42 -30.88
N ASP A 332 10.50 19.91 -30.99
CA ASP A 332 9.56 19.67 -32.09
C ASP A 332 8.97 21.03 -32.46
N ASN A 333 8.59 21.28 -33.72
CA ASN A 333 8.33 22.60 -34.33
C ASN A 333 8.05 23.78 -33.36
N HIS A 334 6.98 23.68 -32.58
CA HIS A 334 6.55 24.69 -31.61
C HIS A 334 6.37 24.10 -30.20
N TYR A 335 7.07 23.01 -29.91
CA TYR A 335 7.03 22.29 -28.65
C TYR A 335 8.44 21.96 -28.17
N THR A 336 8.81 22.52 -27.03
CA THR A 336 10.06 22.21 -26.34
C THR A 336 9.73 21.50 -25.04
N SER A 337 10.33 20.33 -24.82
CA SER A 337 10.30 19.65 -23.52
C SER A 337 11.71 19.33 -23.06
N PHE A 338 12.01 19.51 -21.78
CA PHE A 338 13.28 19.06 -21.23
C PHE A 338 13.18 18.59 -19.78
N VAL A 339 14.14 17.76 -19.40
CA VAL A 339 14.44 17.42 -18.00
C VAL A 339 15.84 17.92 -17.69
N ALA A 340 15.98 18.76 -16.68
CA ALA A 340 17.25 19.34 -16.24
C ALA A 340 17.51 19.00 -14.77
N ARG A 341 18.74 18.60 -14.45
CA ARG A 341 19.17 18.28 -13.08
C ARG A 341 20.38 19.11 -12.67
N LYS A 342 20.31 19.73 -11.48
CA LYS A 342 21.44 20.39 -10.83
C LYS A 342 21.48 20.05 -9.35
N GLY A 343 22.49 19.30 -8.91
CA GLY A 343 22.60 18.81 -7.53
C GLY A 343 21.35 18.05 -7.09
N VAL A 344 20.63 18.64 -6.13
CA VAL A 344 19.37 18.09 -5.59
C VAL A 344 18.10 18.57 -6.33
N TYR A 345 18.24 19.50 -7.27
CA TYR A 345 17.12 20.08 -8.00
C TYR A 345 16.90 19.35 -9.33
N VAL A 346 15.63 19.06 -9.64
CA VAL A 346 15.20 18.47 -10.91
C VAL A 346 14.02 19.29 -11.43
N PHE A 347 14.08 19.69 -12.69
CA PHE A 347 13.01 20.40 -13.38
C PHE A 347 12.62 19.63 -14.64
N GLN A 348 11.34 19.41 -14.83
CA GLN A 348 10.75 18.98 -16.09
C GLN A 348 9.88 20.13 -16.60
N LEU A 349 10.11 20.56 -17.83
CA LEU A 349 9.37 21.66 -18.46
C LEU A 349 8.85 21.18 -19.80
N SER A 350 7.60 21.51 -20.09
CA SER A 350 6.95 21.32 -21.39
C SER A 350 6.33 22.64 -21.81
N TYR A 351 6.79 23.18 -22.93
CA TYR A 351 6.37 24.47 -23.46
C TYR A 351 5.90 24.31 -24.90
N ARG A 352 4.73 24.84 -25.20
CA ARG A 352 4.26 25.06 -26.57
C ARG A 352 4.26 26.55 -26.85
N GLY A 353 5.10 27.01 -27.75
CA GLY A 353 5.28 28.44 -28.03
C GLY A 353 6.31 28.67 -29.12
N LEU A 354 6.62 29.96 -29.36
CA LEU A 354 7.56 30.39 -30.40
C LEU A 354 8.98 30.61 -29.88
N GLU A 355 9.15 30.76 -28.57
CA GLU A 355 10.45 31.06 -27.97
C GLU A 355 11.41 29.87 -28.00
N PRO A 356 12.72 30.11 -28.19
CA PRO A 356 13.72 29.07 -28.35
C PRO A 356 14.02 28.33 -27.04
N SER A 357 14.50 27.10 -27.16
CA SER A 357 14.80 26.24 -26.00
C SER A 357 15.89 26.80 -25.09
N GLU A 358 16.83 27.56 -25.66
CA GLU A 358 17.96 28.18 -24.98
C GLU A 358 17.51 29.22 -23.96
N GLU A 359 16.46 29.98 -24.28
CA GLU A 359 15.87 30.97 -23.39
C GLU A 359 15.16 30.30 -22.20
N LEU A 360 14.40 29.24 -22.46
CA LEU A 360 13.74 28.45 -21.41
C LEU A 360 14.76 27.82 -20.46
N LEU A 361 15.90 27.35 -20.99
CA LEU A 361 16.99 26.80 -20.19
C LEU A 361 17.67 27.88 -19.34
N ALA A 362 17.90 29.08 -19.89
CA ALA A 362 18.47 30.21 -19.17
C ALA A 362 17.55 30.68 -18.02
N LEU A 363 16.24 30.78 -18.27
CA LEU A 363 15.24 31.09 -17.23
C LEU A 363 15.23 30.02 -16.13
N THR A 364 15.32 28.74 -16.51
CA THR A 364 15.38 27.64 -15.54
C THR A 364 16.66 27.69 -14.71
N GLU A 365 17.80 28.01 -15.31
CA GLU A 365 19.06 28.22 -14.61
C GLU A 365 18.92 29.31 -13.54
N ILE A 366 18.33 30.47 -13.88
CA ILE A 366 18.08 31.57 -12.94
C ILE A 366 17.25 31.08 -11.74
N LYS A 367 16.13 30.36 -11.99
CA LYS A 367 15.28 29.84 -10.89
C LYS A 367 16.04 28.87 -9.99
N VAL A 368 16.89 28.00 -10.56
CA VAL A 368 17.73 27.08 -9.78
C VAL A 368 18.75 27.84 -8.94
N GLN A 369 19.39 28.88 -9.48
CA GLN A 369 20.34 29.71 -8.73
C GLN A 369 19.66 30.44 -7.57
N GLU A 370 18.47 31.00 -7.79
CA GLU A 370 17.67 31.65 -6.73
C GLU A 370 17.29 30.66 -5.61
N LEU A 371 16.95 29.43 -5.98
CA LEU A 371 16.63 28.36 -5.03
C LEU A 371 17.84 27.87 -4.24
N ALA A 372 19.04 27.94 -4.80
CA ALA A 372 20.28 27.52 -4.14
C ALA A 372 20.84 28.59 -3.17
N ARG A 373 20.43 29.86 -3.33
CA ARG A 373 20.83 30.97 -2.45
C ARG A 373 19.98 31.09 -1.18
N LYS A 374 18.81 30.44 -1.14
CA LYS A 374 17.86 30.42 -0.01
C LYS A 374 18.04 29.16 0.82
#